data_AF-A0A167MF11-F1
#
_entry.id   AF-A0A167MF11-F1
#
_cell.length_a   1.000
_cell.length_b   1.000
_cell.length_c   1.000
_cell.angle_alpha   90.00
_cell.angle_beta   90.00
_cell.angle_gamma   90.00
#
_symmetry.space_group_name_H-M   'P 1'
#
loop_
_entity.id
_entity.type
_entity.pdbx_description
1 polymer ?
#
loop_
_entity_poly.entity_id
_entity_poly.type
_entity_poly.pdbx_seq_one_letter_code
_entity_poly.pdbx_strand_id
1 'polypeptide(L)'
;MLAALEDAERRTPPPLVPSSDPEEAVERAVVARQLSPLSTSPVRQEEEESELEEEADEEDWVTLPSREHMKVMQELERVRKLVEEEIDPLDTTMVAEYTEEIFEYMNELEASVMPSANYMNSQTEIEWSMRTTLVDWLLQVHLRYHMLPETLWIAINIVDRFLSARVVSLVKLQLVGVTAMFVAAKYEEILAPSVDEFVFMTENGYTKDEILKGERIILQTLDFKVSNYCSPYSWVRRISKADDYDIHTRTLCKFLMEVTLLDERFLRAKPSMIAAVGMYVARRMLGGDWDDLFMFYSNYTEHQLLPGAKFIVERLSAADFESYYVCKKYATKRFLKASVFARDWAKKHGKEMDRPVGNNALALDSEGGKLVAV
;
A
#
# COMPACT_ATOMS: atom_id res chain seq x y z
N MET A 1 -10.80 -17.44 -55.67
CA MET A 1 -10.91 -17.65 -57.13
C MET A 1 -11.67 -16.46 -57.69
N LEU A 2 -11.09 -15.75 -58.67
CA LEU A 2 -11.37 -14.38 -59.15
C LEU A 2 -10.57 -13.30 -58.38
N ALA A 3 -9.73 -12.44 -58.97
CA ALA A 3 -9.14 -12.33 -60.32
C ALA A 3 -8.01 -11.25 -60.25
N ALA A 4 -6.90 -11.49 -60.99
CA ALA A 4 -5.92 -10.57 -61.59
C ALA A 4 -5.45 -9.32 -60.82
N LEU A 5 -4.17 -9.05 -60.47
CA LEU A 5 -2.85 -9.47 -60.96
C LEU A 5 -2.60 -9.37 -62.47
N GLU A 6 -2.29 -8.15 -62.91
CA GLU A 6 -1.49 -7.70 -64.06
C GLU A 6 -1.45 -6.17 -63.88
N ASP A 7 -0.44 -5.36 -64.18
CA ASP A 7 0.86 -5.47 -64.84
C ASP A 7 1.46 -4.06 -64.66
N ALA A 8 2.73 -3.90 -64.28
CA ALA A 8 3.39 -2.58 -64.30
C ALA A 8 4.91 -2.73 -64.35
N GLU A 9 5.40 -2.76 -65.59
CA GLU A 9 6.79 -2.73 -66.00
C GLU A 9 7.57 -1.48 -65.57
N ARG A 10 8.88 -1.71 -65.48
CA ARG A 10 10.02 -0.79 -65.64
C ARG A 10 9.72 0.50 -66.42
N ARG A 11 10.16 1.65 -65.88
CA ARG A 11 10.68 2.81 -66.62
C ARG A 11 11.51 3.72 -65.71
N THR A 12 12.71 4.09 -66.18
CA THR A 12 13.66 5.02 -65.57
C THR A 12 13.16 6.47 -65.63
N PRO A 13 13.47 7.33 -64.63
CA PRO A 13 12.96 8.70 -64.58
C PRO A 13 13.74 9.69 -65.48
N PRO A 14 13.07 10.74 -66.01
CA PRO A 14 13.66 11.80 -66.85
C PRO A 14 14.28 12.96 -66.02
N PRO A 15 15.04 13.88 -66.63
CA PRO A 15 15.88 14.86 -65.92
C PRO A 15 15.11 16.07 -65.38
N LEU A 16 15.63 16.63 -64.28
CA LEU A 16 15.08 17.73 -63.49
C LEU A 16 15.11 19.09 -64.24
N VAL A 17 13.98 19.79 -64.24
CA VAL A 17 13.84 21.22 -64.57
C VAL A 17 13.47 21.94 -63.27
N PRO A 18 14.06 23.11 -62.94
CA PRO A 18 14.01 23.66 -61.59
C PRO A 18 12.67 24.35 -61.31
N SER A 19 11.92 23.85 -60.32
CA SER A 19 10.83 24.59 -59.68
C SER A 19 11.35 25.27 -58.43
N SER A 20 11.02 26.55 -58.31
CA SER A 20 11.35 27.43 -57.19
C SER A 20 10.54 27.04 -55.95
N ASP A 21 11.13 26.29 -55.03
CA ASP A 21 10.61 26.14 -53.67
C ASP A 21 11.69 26.49 -52.62
N PRO A 22 11.36 27.26 -51.55
CA PRO A 22 12.36 27.82 -50.63
C PRO A 22 12.95 26.81 -49.63
N GLU A 23 12.55 25.54 -49.67
CA GLU A 23 12.89 24.53 -48.65
C GLU A 23 14.21 23.77 -48.94
N GLU A 24 14.71 23.74 -50.18
CA GLU A 24 15.96 23.05 -50.53
C GLU A 24 17.25 23.83 -50.18
N ALA A 25 17.12 25.12 -49.84
CA ALA A 25 18.24 25.96 -49.41
C ALA A 25 18.63 25.73 -47.94
N VAL A 26 17.72 25.19 -47.13
CA VAL A 26 17.95 24.90 -45.71
C VAL A 26 18.74 23.59 -45.55
N GLU A 27 18.48 22.61 -46.43
CA GLU A 27 19.08 21.27 -46.34
C GLU A 27 20.57 21.24 -46.73
N ARG A 28 21.03 22.15 -47.61
CA ARG A 28 22.45 22.29 -47.95
C ARG A 28 23.29 22.98 -46.87
N ALA A 29 22.67 23.73 -45.97
CA ALA A 29 23.36 24.32 -44.81
C ALA A 29 23.61 23.30 -43.69
N VAL A 30 22.83 22.20 -43.66
CA VAL A 30 22.93 21.14 -42.65
C VAL A 30 24.06 20.16 -42.97
N VAL A 31 24.29 19.84 -44.24
CA VAL A 31 25.31 18.85 -44.66
C VAL A 31 26.74 19.39 -44.61
N ALA A 32 26.95 20.71 -44.71
CA ALA A 32 28.29 21.31 -44.72
C ALA A 32 28.94 21.52 -43.33
N ARG A 33 28.23 21.18 -42.24
CA ARG A 33 28.77 21.27 -40.87
C ARG A 33 29.36 19.97 -40.34
N GLN A 34 29.16 18.85 -41.04
CA GLN A 34 29.80 17.58 -40.73
C GLN A 34 31.02 17.42 -41.63
N LEU A 35 32.19 17.89 -41.15
CA LEU A 35 33.54 17.38 -41.46
C LEU A 35 34.57 18.35 -40.82
N SER A 36 34.81 18.17 -39.53
CA SER A 36 36.05 18.60 -38.84
C SER A 36 36.35 17.56 -37.75
N PRO A 37 37.60 17.06 -37.63
CA PRO A 37 37.90 16.01 -36.65
C PRO A 37 38.04 16.62 -35.25
N LEU A 38 37.22 16.15 -34.30
CA LEU A 38 37.36 16.49 -32.89
C LEU A 38 38.48 15.65 -32.25
N SER A 39 39.49 16.35 -31.75
CA SER A 39 40.38 15.89 -30.69
C SER A 39 39.57 15.58 -29.43
N THR A 40 39.92 14.46 -28.81
CA THR A 40 39.37 13.90 -27.56
C THR A 40 39.42 14.86 -26.37
N SER A 41 38.27 15.04 -25.71
CA SER A 41 38.15 15.35 -24.28
C SER A 41 36.82 14.76 -23.75
N PRO A 42 36.82 13.96 -22.67
CA PRO A 42 35.61 13.33 -22.14
C PRO A 42 35.01 14.20 -21.02
N VAL A 43 34.10 15.14 -21.35
CA VAL A 43 33.42 15.96 -20.30
C VAL A 43 31.98 16.31 -20.71
N ARG A 44 31.25 15.47 -21.43
CA ARG A 44 29.89 15.82 -21.89
C ARG A 44 28.82 14.73 -21.79
N GLN A 45 29.11 13.62 -21.10
CA GLN A 45 28.09 12.60 -20.83
C GLN A 45 27.53 12.67 -19.41
N GLU A 46 28.14 13.44 -18.50
CA GLU A 46 27.64 13.58 -17.12
C GLU A 46 26.59 14.70 -16.97
N GLU A 47 26.46 15.62 -17.93
CA GLU A 47 25.53 16.77 -17.81
C GLU A 47 24.11 16.50 -18.34
N GLU A 48 23.90 15.45 -19.16
CA GLU A 48 22.54 15.09 -19.64
C GLU A 48 21.84 14.03 -18.76
N GLU A 49 22.56 13.33 -17.87
CA GLU A 49 21.94 12.43 -16.87
C GLU A 49 21.45 13.17 -15.61
N SER A 50 21.77 14.46 -15.45
CA SER A 50 21.46 15.23 -14.23
C SER A 50 20.13 16.01 -14.26
N GLU A 51 19.35 15.98 -15.35
CA GLU A 51 18.10 16.77 -15.46
C GLU A 51 16.81 15.95 -15.24
N LEU A 52 16.89 14.71 -14.75
CA LEU A 52 15.74 13.92 -14.30
C LEU A 52 15.95 13.30 -12.91
N GLU A 53 16.64 14.00 -12.02
CA GLU A 53 16.40 13.78 -10.58
C GLU A 53 15.02 14.40 -10.30
N GLU A 54 13.96 13.58 -10.35
CA GLU A 54 12.68 13.92 -9.73
C GLU A 54 13.03 14.40 -8.31
N GLU A 55 12.76 15.68 -8.00
CA GLU A 55 12.86 16.18 -6.63
C GLU A 55 12.00 15.25 -5.79
N ALA A 56 12.66 14.35 -5.06
CA ALA A 56 11.97 13.45 -4.14
C ALA A 56 11.23 14.36 -3.17
N ASP A 57 9.89 14.28 -3.19
CA ASP A 57 9.01 14.93 -2.23
C ASP A 57 9.59 14.62 -0.84
N GLU A 58 10.20 15.61 -0.16
CA GLU A 58 10.94 15.39 1.10
C GLU A 58 10.05 14.74 2.19
N GLU A 59 8.73 14.74 1.97
CA GLU A 59 7.70 14.13 2.80
C GLU A 59 7.35 12.66 2.46
N ASP A 60 7.85 12.08 1.36
CA ASP A 60 7.56 10.68 0.98
C ASP A 60 8.51 9.69 1.64
N TRP A 61 8.12 9.21 2.83
CA TRP A 61 8.87 8.25 3.63
C TRP A 61 8.97 6.84 3.01
N VAL A 62 8.18 6.53 1.98
CA VAL A 62 8.16 5.20 1.34
C VAL A 62 9.24 5.09 0.27
N THR A 63 9.59 6.21 -0.36
CA THR A 63 10.65 6.29 -1.36
C THR A 63 12.01 6.50 -0.73
N LEU A 64 13.01 5.74 -1.17
CA LEU A 64 14.39 5.90 -0.74
C LEU A 64 15.22 6.55 -1.88
N PRO A 65 16.22 7.38 -1.55
CA PRO A 65 17.18 7.87 -2.54
C PRO A 65 17.84 6.71 -3.29
N SER A 66 18.15 6.88 -4.58
CA SER A 66 18.67 5.83 -5.47
C SER A 66 19.84 5.04 -4.87
N ARG A 67 20.76 5.71 -4.18
CA ARG A 67 21.91 5.07 -3.52
C ARG A 67 21.51 4.16 -2.37
N GLU A 68 20.53 4.54 -1.57
CA GLU A 68 20.04 3.74 -0.46
C GLU A 68 19.16 2.60 -0.96
N HIS A 69 18.31 2.88 -1.95
CA HIS A 69 17.52 1.87 -2.64
C HIS A 69 18.40 0.74 -3.19
N MET A 70 19.51 1.06 -3.86
CA MET A 70 20.46 0.04 -4.35
C MET A 70 21.04 -0.82 -3.24
N LYS A 71 21.37 -0.25 -2.07
CA LYS A 71 21.90 -1.03 -0.93
C LYS A 71 20.85 -1.99 -0.38
N VAL A 72 19.63 -1.51 -0.21
CA VAL A 72 18.49 -2.33 0.24
C VAL A 72 18.24 -3.48 -0.73
N MET A 73 18.23 -3.22 -2.04
CA MET A 73 18.04 -4.27 -3.04
C MET A 73 19.16 -5.32 -3.04
N GLN A 74 20.41 -4.89 -2.86
CA GLN A 74 21.55 -5.81 -2.72
C GLN A 74 21.44 -6.69 -1.47
N GLU A 75 20.96 -6.12 -0.36
CA GLU A 75 20.75 -6.84 0.89
C GLU A 75 19.63 -7.88 0.76
N LEU A 76 18.48 -7.51 0.19
CA LEU A 76 17.38 -8.44 -0.06
C LEU A 76 17.78 -9.57 -1.01
N GLU A 77 18.53 -9.26 -2.07
CA GLU A 77 19.04 -10.27 -3.00
C GLU A 77 20.07 -11.21 -2.34
N ARG A 78 20.89 -10.69 -1.41
CA ARG A 78 21.78 -11.52 -0.58
C ARG A 78 20.95 -12.49 0.26
N VAL A 79 19.93 -12.00 0.95
CA VAL A 79 19.04 -12.80 1.79
C VAL A 79 18.32 -13.88 0.97
N ARG A 80 17.77 -13.52 -0.19
CA ARG A 80 17.09 -14.45 -1.11
C ARG A 80 17.97 -15.61 -1.56
N LYS A 81 19.29 -15.40 -1.69
CA LYS A 81 20.26 -16.46 -2.04
C LYS A 81 20.68 -17.33 -0.86
N LEU A 82 20.56 -16.82 0.37
CA LEU A 82 21.02 -17.50 1.58
C LEU A 82 19.92 -18.32 2.24
N VAL A 83 18.68 -17.86 2.17
CA VAL A 83 17.53 -18.55 2.75
C VAL A 83 17.13 -19.70 1.84
N GLU A 84 17.33 -20.93 2.32
CA GLU A 84 16.74 -22.13 1.71
C GLU A 84 15.31 -22.28 2.27
N GLU A 85 14.29 -22.08 1.44
CA GLU A 85 12.90 -22.28 1.86
C GLU A 85 12.60 -23.78 1.99
N GLU A 86 12.26 -24.23 3.20
CA GLU A 86 11.63 -25.53 3.38
C GLU A 86 10.17 -25.44 2.90
N ILE A 87 9.95 -25.81 1.64
CA ILE A 87 8.60 -25.89 1.07
C ILE A 87 7.88 -27.08 1.71
N ASP A 88 6.83 -26.82 2.50
CA ASP A 88 5.88 -27.85 2.90
C ASP A 88 4.84 -28.07 1.77
N PRO A 89 4.95 -29.16 0.99
CA PRO A 89 4.00 -29.44 -0.10
C PRO A 89 2.58 -29.75 0.41
N LEU A 90 2.37 -29.93 1.72
CA LEU A 90 1.08 -30.17 2.34
C LEU A 90 0.45 -28.92 2.95
N ASP A 91 1.10 -27.74 2.88
CA ASP A 91 0.50 -26.47 3.29
C ASP A 91 -0.58 -26.03 2.27
N THR A 92 -1.76 -26.64 2.44
CA THR A 92 -2.97 -26.29 1.70
C THR A 92 -3.47 -24.86 1.96
N THR A 93 -2.96 -24.18 2.99
CA THR A 93 -3.40 -22.83 3.36
C THR A 93 -2.68 -21.71 2.61
N MET A 94 -1.45 -21.99 2.16
CA MET A 94 -0.65 -21.09 1.32
C MET A 94 -0.62 -21.53 -0.15
N VAL A 95 -1.02 -22.78 -0.44
CA VAL A 95 -1.00 -23.34 -1.80
C VAL A 95 0.41 -23.22 -2.38
N ALA A 96 1.34 -23.95 -1.76
CA ALA A 96 2.79 -23.81 -1.98
C ALA A 96 3.20 -23.75 -3.46
N GLU A 97 2.54 -24.54 -4.31
CA GLU A 97 2.78 -24.60 -5.76
C GLU A 97 2.50 -23.29 -6.53
N TYR A 98 1.59 -22.45 -6.05
CA TYR A 98 1.24 -21.17 -6.69
C TYR A 98 1.67 -19.96 -5.86
N THR A 99 2.35 -20.17 -4.73
CA THR A 99 2.65 -19.09 -3.76
C THR A 99 3.45 -17.96 -4.42
N GLU A 100 4.50 -18.27 -5.18
CA GLU A 100 5.33 -17.25 -5.85
C GLU A 100 4.50 -16.43 -6.85
N GLU A 101 3.81 -17.10 -7.78
CA GLU A 101 2.97 -16.47 -8.80
C GLU A 101 1.85 -15.60 -8.20
N ILE A 102 1.21 -16.08 -7.12
CA ILE A 102 0.14 -15.34 -6.42
C ILE A 102 0.70 -14.04 -5.84
N PHE A 103 1.83 -14.10 -5.13
CA PHE A 103 2.37 -12.90 -4.48
C PHE A 103 3.02 -11.94 -5.47
N GLU A 104 3.58 -12.41 -6.58
CA GLU A 104 4.02 -11.55 -7.68
C GLU A 104 2.82 -10.79 -8.26
N TYR A 105 1.74 -11.50 -8.60
CA TYR A 105 0.51 -10.88 -9.09
C TYR A 105 -0.10 -9.89 -8.09
N MET A 106 -0.13 -10.24 -6.80
CA MET A 106 -0.61 -9.34 -5.74
C MET A 106 0.26 -8.07 -5.62
N ASN A 107 1.57 -8.16 -5.85
CA ASN A 107 2.47 -7.00 -5.82
C ASN A 107 2.19 -6.03 -6.97
N GLU A 108 1.91 -6.56 -8.17
CA GLU A 108 1.48 -5.76 -9.31
C GLU A 108 0.12 -5.09 -9.06
N LEU A 109 -0.83 -5.87 -8.51
CA LEU A 109 -2.17 -5.40 -8.21
C LEU A 109 -2.19 -4.28 -7.18
N GLU A 110 -1.47 -4.43 -6.05
CA GLU A 110 -1.53 -3.45 -4.96
C GLU A 110 -1.05 -2.06 -5.40
N ALA A 111 -0.11 -1.99 -6.34
CA ALA A 111 0.33 -0.72 -6.94
C ALA A 111 -0.78 -0.06 -7.79
N SER A 112 -1.61 -0.86 -8.46
CA SER A 112 -2.65 -0.38 -9.38
C SER A 112 -3.87 0.26 -8.69
N VAL A 113 -4.01 0.06 -7.37
CA VAL A 113 -5.15 0.52 -6.57
C VAL A 113 -4.75 1.33 -5.35
N MET A 114 -3.62 2.03 -5.42
CA MET A 114 -3.25 3.03 -4.42
C MET A 114 -4.09 4.30 -4.57
N PRO A 115 -4.61 4.88 -3.47
CA PRO A 115 -5.21 6.22 -3.50
C PRO A 115 -4.12 7.28 -3.70
N SER A 116 -4.52 8.49 -4.11
CA SER A 116 -3.61 9.64 -4.12
C SER A 116 -3.37 10.10 -2.69
N ALA A 117 -2.15 9.99 -2.17
CA ALA A 117 -1.88 10.37 -0.77
C ALA A 117 -2.20 11.84 -0.44
N ASN A 118 -2.20 12.70 -1.46
CA ASN A 118 -2.48 14.12 -1.32
C ASN A 118 -3.89 14.50 -1.79
N TYR A 119 -4.82 13.55 -1.88
CA TYR A 119 -6.17 13.83 -2.41
C TYR A 119 -6.91 14.92 -1.64
N MET A 120 -6.58 15.10 -0.36
CA MET A 120 -7.20 16.14 0.47
C MET A 120 -6.91 17.56 -0.03
N ASN A 121 -5.83 17.77 -0.79
CA ASN A 121 -5.54 19.06 -1.42
C ASN A 121 -6.61 19.49 -2.43
N SER A 122 -7.37 18.52 -2.98
CA SER A 122 -8.49 18.78 -3.89
C SER A 122 -9.84 18.93 -3.17
N GLN A 123 -9.94 18.51 -1.91
CA GLN A 123 -11.17 18.53 -1.14
C GLN A 123 -11.40 19.93 -0.55
N THR A 124 -12.60 20.49 -0.74
CA THR A 124 -12.90 21.87 -0.29
C THR A 124 -13.57 21.94 1.08
N GLU A 125 -14.21 20.86 1.53
CA GLU A 125 -15.01 20.83 2.77
C GLU A 125 -14.56 19.74 3.76
N ILE A 126 -13.61 18.89 3.37
CA ILE A 126 -13.20 17.72 4.14
C ILE A 126 -11.73 17.87 4.54
N GLU A 127 -11.43 17.46 5.77
CA GLU A 127 -10.09 17.43 6.33
C GLU A 127 -9.70 16.00 6.77
N TRP A 128 -8.41 15.77 6.99
CA TRP A 128 -7.90 14.47 7.49
C TRP A 128 -8.57 14.02 8.79
N SER A 129 -8.83 14.94 9.72
CA SER A 129 -9.55 14.67 10.97
C SER A 129 -10.95 14.08 10.75
N MET A 130 -11.64 14.53 9.69
CA MET A 130 -12.97 14.05 9.32
C MET A 130 -12.90 12.66 8.69
N ARG A 131 -11.85 12.38 7.88
CA ARG A 131 -11.56 11.03 7.39
C ARG A 131 -11.29 10.08 8.55
N THR A 132 -10.44 10.44 9.50
CA THR A 132 -10.15 9.61 10.68
C THR A 132 -11.41 9.32 11.49
N THR A 133 -12.29 10.32 11.66
CA THR A 133 -13.59 10.14 12.31
C THR A 133 -14.50 9.16 11.54
N LEU A 134 -14.54 9.26 10.20
CA LEU A 134 -15.28 8.33 9.36
C LEU A 134 -14.74 6.90 9.50
N VAL A 135 -13.41 6.72 9.43
CA VAL A 135 -12.77 5.41 9.55
C VAL A 135 -13.03 4.77 10.91
N ASP A 136 -12.93 5.53 12.00
CA ASP A 136 -13.26 5.04 13.34
C ASP A 136 -14.71 4.59 13.44
N TRP A 137 -15.63 5.34 12.84
CA TRP A 137 -17.03 4.97 12.78
C TRP A 137 -17.27 3.71 11.91
N LEU A 138 -16.63 3.60 10.74
CA LEU A 138 -16.72 2.41 9.89
C LEU A 138 -16.19 1.16 10.59
N LEU A 139 -15.15 1.27 11.42
CA LEU A 139 -14.65 0.18 12.25
C LEU A 139 -15.71 -0.29 13.27
N GLN A 140 -16.49 0.63 13.84
CA GLN A 140 -17.61 0.29 14.72
C GLN A 140 -18.71 -0.46 13.98
N VAL A 141 -19.09 0.02 12.79
CA VAL A 141 -20.09 -0.62 11.92
C VAL A 141 -19.65 -2.02 11.52
N HIS A 142 -18.41 -2.15 11.04
CA HIS A 142 -17.76 -3.42 10.69
C HIS A 142 -17.89 -4.45 11.80
N LEU A 143 -17.52 -4.08 13.04
CA LEU A 143 -17.53 -5.01 14.16
C LEU A 143 -18.95 -5.36 14.61
N ARG A 144 -19.89 -4.40 14.55
CA ARG A 144 -21.30 -4.60 14.94
C ARG A 144 -22.01 -5.63 14.05
N TYR A 145 -21.65 -5.69 12.77
CA TYR A 145 -22.21 -6.63 11.81
C TYR A 145 -21.37 -7.89 11.63
N HIS A 146 -20.30 -8.04 12.43
CA HIS A 146 -19.42 -9.21 12.42
C HIS A 146 -18.82 -9.52 11.04
N MET A 147 -18.56 -8.48 10.25
CA MET A 147 -17.93 -8.59 8.93
C MET A 147 -16.47 -9.07 9.05
N LEU A 148 -15.96 -9.67 7.98
CA LEU A 148 -14.56 -10.05 7.84
C LEU A 148 -13.65 -8.82 7.89
N PRO A 149 -12.46 -8.87 8.53
CA PRO A 149 -11.52 -7.76 8.52
C PRO A 149 -11.17 -7.27 7.10
N GLU A 150 -11.09 -8.18 6.14
CA GLU A 150 -10.85 -7.91 4.72
C GLU A 150 -11.88 -6.92 4.15
N THR A 151 -13.16 -7.07 4.51
CA THR A 151 -14.25 -6.17 4.13
C THR A 151 -13.98 -4.72 4.55
N LEU A 152 -13.46 -4.50 5.77
CA LEU A 152 -13.11 -3.17 6.26
C LEU A 152 -11.98 -2.55 5.43
N TRP A 153 -10.93 -3.33 5.15
CA TRP A 153 -9.78 -2.86 4.39
C TRP A 153 -10.16 -2.48 2.95
N ILE A 154 -10.99 -3.31 2.30
CA ILE A 154 -11.53 -3.02 0.96
C ILE A 154 -12.40 -1.75 1.02
N ALA A 155 -13.28 -1.63 2.01
CA ALA A 155 -14.15 -0.46 2.15
C ALA A 155 -13.35 0.84 2.29
N ILE A 156 -12.30 0.86 3.11
CA ILE A 156 -11.46 2.06 3.31
C ILE A 156 -10.67 2.38 2.03
N ASN A 157 -10.12 1.37 1.33
CA ASN A 157 -9.48 1.59 0.04
C ASN A 157 -10.44 2.21 -1.00
N ILE A 158 -11.70 1.74 -1.05
CA ILE A 158 -12.74 2.31 -1.90
C ILE A 158 -12.99 3.78 -1.53
N VAL A 159 -13.12 4.10 -0.23
CA VAL A 159 -13.30 5.47 0.23
C VAL A 159 -12.16 6.37 -0.24
N ASP A 160 -10.91 5.99 0.04
CA ASP A 160 -9.75 6.83 -0.27
C ASP A 160 -9.54 7.01 -1.77
N ARG A 161 -9.74 5.96 -2.59
CA ARG A 161 -9.68 6.06 -4.05
C ARG A 161 -10.83 6.88 -4.63
N PHE A 162 -12.02 6.78 -4.06
CA PHE A 162 -13.15 7.59 -4.49
C PHE A 162 -12.93 9.07 -4.18
N LEU A 163 -12.44 9.40 -2.98
CA LEU A 163 -12.05 10.76 -2.59
C LEU A 163 -10.84 11.29 -3.38
N SER A 164 -10.00 10.39 -3.91
CA SER A 164 -8.93 10.76 -4.85
C SER A 164 -9.46 11.25 -6.20
N ALA A 165 -10.62 10.74 -6.63
CA ALA A 165 -11.18 11.04 -7.95
C ALA A 165 -12.35 12.05 -7.91
N ARG A 166 -12.97 12.27 -6.75
CA ARG A 166 -14.18 13.09 -6.60
C ARG A 166 -14.08 14.01 -5.39
N VAL A 167 -14.40 15.28 -5.62
CA VAL A 167 -14.67 16.23 -4.54
C VAL A 167 -16.02 15.91 -3.91
N VAL A 168 -16.05 15.76 -2.59
CA VAL A 168 -17.23 15.36 -1.82
C VAL A 168 -17.53 16.43 -0.78
N SER A 169 -18.81 16.75 -0.59
CA SER A 169 -19.23 17.64 0.49
C SER A 169 -19.22 16.92 1.83
N LEU A 170 -19.01 17.65 2.93
CA LEU A 170 -18.96 17.08 4.27
C LEU A 170 -20.23 16.28 4.60
N VAL A 171 -21.40 16.78 4.18
CA VAL A 171 -22.72 16.15 4.40
C VAL A 171 -22.84 14.78 3.72
N LYS A 172 -22.07 14.52 2.66
CA LYS A 172 -22.11 13.26 1.91
C LYS A 172 -20.97 12.31 2.26
N LEU A 173 -20.02 12.72 3.10
CA LEU A 173 -18.86 11.90 3.46
C LEU A 173 -19.25 10.57 4.13
N GLN A 174 -20.18 10.59 5.08
CA GLN A 174 -20.65 9.35 5.71
C GLN A 174 -21.41 8.46 4.72
N LEU A 175 -22.22 9.03 3.82
CA LEU A 175 -22.87 8.24 2.75
C LEU A 175 -21.84 7.52 1.88
N VAL A 176 -20.73 8.18 1.52
CA VAL A 176 -19.63 7.54 0.79
C VAL A 176 -19.06 6.36 1.58
N GLY A 177 -18.75 6.54 2.87
CA GLY A 177 -18.21 5.46 3.70
C GLY A 177 -19.14 4.24 3.82
N VAL A 178 -20.43 4.47 4.05
CA VAL A 178 -21.44 3.40 4.17
C VAL A 178 -21.62 2.66 2.85
N THR A 179 -21.66 3.41 1.77
CA THR A 179 -21.81 2.84 0.43
C THR A 179 -20.56 2.04 0.05
N ALA A 180 -19.36 2.51 0.39
CA ALA A 180 -18.11 1.78 0.19
C ALA A 180 -18.10 0.46 0.99
N MET A 181 -18.55 0.48 2.24
CA MET A 181 -18.72 -0.73 3.06
C MET A 181 -19.76 -1.69 2.45
N PHE A 182 -20.87 -1.18 1.90
CA PHE A 182 -21.87 -1.99 1.20
C PHE A 182 -21.28 -2.69 -0.04
N VAL A 183 -20.50 -1.96 -0.84
CA VAL A 183 -19.80 -2.53 -2.02
C VAL A 183 -18.79 -3.59 -1.58
N ALA A 184 -17.97 -3.30 -0.58
CA ALA A 184 -16.99 -4.24 -0.04
C ALA A 184 -17.65 -5.51 0.53
N ALA A 185 -18.75 -5.35 1.28
CA ALA A 185 -19.46 -6.49 1.87
C ALA A 185 -20.04 -7.41 0.79
N LYS A 186 -20.59 -6.86 -0.30
CA LYS A 186 -21.06 -7.68 -1.43
C LYS A 186 -19.94 -8.42 -2.16
N TYR A 187 -18.72 -7.93 -2.08
CA TYR A 187 -17.56 -8.57 -2.72
C TYR A 187 -16.96 -9.67 -1.85
N GLU A 188 -16.79 -9.41 -0.55
CA GLU A 188 -16.00 -10.26 0.34
C GLU A 188 -16.84 -11.20 1.22
N GLU A 189 -18.06 -10.80 1.61
CA GLU A 189 -18.87 -11.60 2.52
C GLU A 189 -19.63 -12.71 1.80
N ILE A 190 -19.68 -13.90 2.41
CA ILE A 190 -20.52 -15.00 1.92
C ILE A 190 -22.00 -14.58 1.92
N LEU A 191 -22.41 -13.88 2.99
CA LEU A 191 -23.76 -13.35 3.17
C LEU A 191 -23.67 -11.86 3.49
N ALA A 192 -23.60 -11.05 2.44
CA ALA A 192 -23.56 -9.60 2.58
C ALA A 192 -24.88 -9.07 3.20
N PRO A 193 -24.81 -8.10 4.14
CA PRO A 193 -26.02 -7.46 4.66
C PRO A 193 -26.80 -6.77 3.53
N SER A 194 -28.12 -6.80 3.65
CA SER A 194 -29.03 -6.14 2.71
C SER A 194 -28.88 -4.62 2.78
N VAL A 195 -29.26 -3.94 1.70
CA VAL A 195 -29.27 -2.46 1.69
C VAL A 195 -30.17 -1.87 2.79
N ASP A 196 -31.24 -2.57 3.17
CA ASP A 196 -32.15 -2.13 4.23
C ASP A 196 -31.45 -2.20 5.61
N GLU A 197 -30.54 -3.15 5.82
CA GLU A 197 -29.67 -3.16 7.00
C GLU A 197 -28.68 -1.99 7.00
N PHE A 198 -28.11 -1.62 5.84
CA PHE A 198 -27.24 -0.44 5.74
C PHE A 198 -28.00 0.88 5.98
N VAL A 199 -29.27 0.98 5.56
CA VAL A 199 -30.13 2.11 5.93
C VAL A 199 -30.28 2.17 7.45
N PHE A 200 -30.58 1.03 8.09
CA PHE A 200 -30.72 0.93 9.54
C PHE A 200 -29.41 1.27 10.29
N MET A 201 -28.25 0.86 9.77
CA MET A 201 -26.92 1.19 10.33
C MET A 201 -26.68 2.70 10.48
N THR A 202 -27.26 3.47 9.56
CA THR A 202 -27.13 4.93 9.53
C THR A 202 -28.22 5.63 10.34
N GLU A 203 -28.95 4.89 11.18
CA GLU A 203 -30.10 5.37 11.94
C GLU A 203 -31.18 6.00 11.02
N ASN A 204 -31.32 5.47 9.80
CA ASN A 204 -32.18 6.01 8.72
C ASN A 204 -31.76 7.42 8.25
N GLY A 205 -30.49 7.79 8.42
CA GLY A 205 -29.92 9.04 7.90
C GLY A 205 -29.90 9.12 6.38
N TYR A 206 -29.96 7.98 5.68
CA TYR A 206 -30.02 7.90 4.23
C TYR A 206 -31.10 6.94 3.75
N THR A 207 -31.64 7.24 2.58
CA THR A 207 -32.60 6.35 1.91
C THR A 207 -31.90 5.23 1.15
N LYS A 208 -32.62 4.13 0.91
CA LYS A 208 -32.17 3.02 0.04
C LYS A 208 -31.73 3.52 -1.33
N ASP A 209 -32.49 4.44 -1.92
CA ASP A 209 -32.18 5.00 -3.24
C ASP A 209 -30.88 5.82 -3.25
N GLU A 210 -30.57 6.53 -2.17
CA GLU A 210 -29.30 7.24 -2.03
C GLU A 210 -28.11 6.30 -1.98
N ILE A 211 -28.20 5.21 -1.20
CA ILE A 211 -27.13 4.19 -1.12
C ILE A 211 -26.95 3.51 -2.48
N LEU A 212 -28.04 3.08 -3.14
CA LEU A 212 -27.96 2.44 -4.46
C LEU A 212 -27.46 3.39 -5.56
N LYS A 213 -27.76 4.69 -5.45
CA LYS A 213 -27.21 5.70 -6.36
C LYS A 213 -25.73 5.94 -6.10
N GLY A 214 -25.35 6.07 -4.83
CA GLY A 214 -23.95 6.18 -4.43
C GLY A 214 -23.13 5.00 -4.93
N GLU A 215 -23.65 3.79 -4.81
CA GLU A 215 -22.99 2.56 -5.26
C GLU A 215 -22.64 2.63 -6.75
N ARG A 216 -23.61 3.01 -7.60
CA ARG A 216 -23.36 3.15 -9.04
C ARG A 216 -22.26 4.17 -9.32
N ILE A 217 -22.28 5.30 -8.62
CA ILE A 217 -21.29 6.37 -8.79
C ILE A 217 -19.90 5.90 -8.37
N ILE A 218 -19.78 5.21 -7.23
CA ILE A 218 -18.51 4.67 -6.72
C ILE A 218 -17.97 3.65 -7.72
N LEU A 219 -18.76 2.65 -8.11
CA LEU A 219 -18.33 1.60 -9.03
C LEU A 219 -17.90 2.15 -10.39
N GLN A 220 -18.66 3.11 -10.93
CA GLN A 220 -18.30 3.78 -12.19
C GLN A 220 -17.02 4.61 -12.06
N THR A 221 -16.83 5.30 -10.94
CA THR A 221 -15.63 6.14 -10.72
C THR A 221 -14.38 5.29 -10.57
N LEU A 222 -14.50 4.09 -10.01
CA LEU A 222 -13.38 3.16 -9.78
C LEU A 222 -13.20 2.13 -10.90
N ASP A 223 -13.89 2.30 -12.04
CA ASP A 223 -13.89 1.35 -13.16
C ASP A 223 -14.16 -0.11 -12.72
N PHE A 224 -15.01 -0.29 -11.71
CA PHE A 224 -15.33 -1.59 -11.10
C PHE A 224 -14.12 -2.36 -10.53
N LYS A 225 -12.95 -1.71 -10.36
CA LYS A 225 -11.73 -2.31 -9.79
C LYS A 225 -11.82 -2.43 -8.27
N VAL A 226 -12.69 -3.31 -7.78
CA VAL A 226 -12.86 -3.64 -6.36
C VAL A 226 -11.94 -4.79 -5.96
N SER A 227 -11.91 -5.85 -6.77
CA SER A 227 -11.16 -7.10 -6.54
C SER A 227 -9.65 -6.96 -6.47
N ASN A 228 -9.10 -5.91 -7.07
CA ASN A 228 -7.67 -5.69 -7.21
C ASN A 228 -7.00 -5.32 -5.88
N TYR A 229 -7.77 -4.90 -4.86
CA TYR A 229 -7.20 -4.53 -3.57
C TYR A 229 -6.94 -5.77 -2.72
N CYS A 230 -5.67 -6.08 -2.52
CA CYS A 230 -5.23 -7.14 -1.63
C CYS A 230 -5.05 -6.61 -0.21
N SER A 231 -5.85 -7.12 0.74
CA SER A 231 -5.74 -6.73 2.14
C SER A 231 -4.35 -7.06 2.71
N PRO A 232 -3.78 -6.21 3.59
CA PRO A 232 -2.49 -6.51 4.21
C PRO A 232 -2.48 -7.79 5.06
N TYR A 233 -3.65 -8.35 5.41
CA TYR A 233 -3.76 -9.67 6.06
C TYR A 233 -3.14 -10.81 5.24
N SER A 234 -3.23 -10.76 3.91
CA SER A 234 -2.63 -11.79 3.04
C SER A 234 -1.11 -11.77 3.11
N TRP A 235 -0.53 -10.57 3.16
CA TRP A 235 0.92 -10.37 3.33
C TRP A 235 1.40 -10.79 4.72
N VAL A 236 0.65 -10.48 5.79
CA VAL A 236 0.95 -10.99 7.13
C VAL A 236 1.02 -12.50 7.16
N ARG A 237 0.12 -13.20 6.46
CA ARG A 237 0.14 -14.67 6.41
C ARG A 237 1.46 -15.20 5.84
N ARG A 238 2.00 -14.55 4.79
CA ARG A 238 3.32 -14.88 4.23
C ARG A 238 4.43 -14.60 5.22
N ILE A 239 4.46 -13.41 5.80
CA ILE A 239 5.52 -12.97 6.73
C ILE A 239 5.56 -13.85 7.98
N SER A 240 4.41 -14.32 8.45
CA SER A 240 4.29 -15.24 9.59
C SER A 240 4.98 -16.60 9.41
N LYS A 241 5.40 -16.98 8.20
CA LYS A 241 6.26 -18.16 8.04
C LYS A 241 7.63 -17.98 8.72
N ALA A 242 8.11 -16.75 8.87
CA ALA A 242 9.41 -16.46 9.47
C ALA A 242 9.50 -16.87 10.94
N ASP A 243 8.38 -16.89 11.67
CA ASP A 243 8.32 -17.22 13.10
C ASP A 243 7.34 -18.36 13.43
N ASP A 244 7.10 -19.25 12.46
CA ASP A 244 6.18 -20.39 12.60
C ASP A 244 4.78 -19.98 13.13
N TYR A 245 4.29 -18.87 12.58
CA TYR A 245 2.95 -18.33 12.82
C TYR A 245 2.66 -17.95 14.28
N ASP A 246 3.64 -17.37 14.98
CA ASP A 246 3.50 -16.96 16.39
C ASP A 246 2.22 -16.12 16.64
N ILE A 247 1.39 -16.63 17.54
CA ILE A 247 0.05 -16.08 17.78
C ILE A 247 0.13 -14.68 18.41
N HIS A 248 1.12 -14.45 19.28
CA HIS A 248 1.30 -13.18 19.97
C HIS A 248 1.68 -12.08 18.98
N THR A 249 2.70 -12.34 18.16
CA THR A 249 3.21 -11.44 17.12
C THR A 249 2.12 -11.15 16.10
N ARG A 250 1.40 -12.16 15.61
CA ARG A 250 0.30 -11.98 14.65
C ARG A 250 -0.87 -11.18 15.22
N THR A 251 -1.26 -11.44 16.45
CA THR A 251 -2.38 -10.71 17.08
C THR A 251 -2.03 -9.24 17.26
N LEU A 252 -0.80 -8.96 17.68
CA LEU A 252 -0.30 -7.60 17.84
C LEU A 252 -0.13 -6.90 16.47
N CYS A 253 0.41 -7.59 15.46
CA CYS A 253 0.52 -7.08 14.09
C CYS A 253 -0.83 -6.64 13.53
N LYS A 254 -1.90 -7.44 13.71
CA LYS A 254 -3.26 -7.09 13.25
C LYS A 254 -3.77 -5.81 13.89
N PHE A 255 -3.51 -5.62 15.18
CA PHE A 255 -3.83 -4.36 15.87
C PHE A 255 -3.07 -3.19 15.24
N LEU A 256 -1.75 -3.32 15.11
CA LEU A 256 -0.87 -2.24 14.63
C LEU A 256 -1.19 -1.83 13.19
N MET A 257 -1.53 -2.78 12.33
CA MET A 257 -2.00 -2.49 10.98
C MET A 257 -3.34 -1.74 10.99
N GLU A 258 -4.30 -2.10 11.84
CA GLU A 258 -5.54 -1.33 11.93
C GLU A 258 -5.34 0.07 12.51
N VAL A 259 -4.25 0.32 13.25
CA VAL A 259 -3.87 1.69 13.65
C VAL A 259 -3.49 2.53 12.43
N THR A 260 -2.85 1.95 11.42
CA THR A 260 -2.44 2.70 10.21
C THR A 260 -3.64 3.20 9.40
N LEU A 261 -4.81 2.58 9.54
CA LEU A 261 -6.04 3.05 8.89
C LEU A 261 -6.44 4.46 9.37
N LEU A 262 -6.02 4.88 10.56
CA LEU A 262 -6.38 6.17 11.17
C LEU A 262 -5.42 7.31 10.82
N ASP A 263 -4.30 7.02 10.14
CA ASP A 263 -3.19 7.95 9.90
C ASP A 263 -2.94 8.07 8.39
N GLU A 264 -3.11 9.28 7.86
CA GLU A 264 -2.99 9.59 6.44
C GLU A 264 -1.59 9.34 5.86
N ARG A 265 -0.55 9.35 6.69
CA ARG A 265 0.84 9.11 6.25
C ARG A 265 1.01 7.71 5.65
N PHE A 266 0.14 6.77 6.02
CA PHE A 266 0.14 5.41 5.48
C PHE A 266 -0.60 5.27 4.14
N LEU A 267 -1.24 6.31 3.61
CA LEU A 267 -1.86 6.26 2.28
C LEU A 267 -0.86 6.04 1.15
N ARG A 268 0.41 6.43 1.35
CA ARG A 268 1.53 6.18 0.43
C ARG A 268 2.06 4.74 0.51
N ALA A 269 1.81 4.05 1.62
CA ALA A 269 2.34 2.71 1.86
C ALA A 269 1.45 1.63 1.23
N LYS A 270 2.06 0.78 0.41
CA LYS A 270 1.39 -0.41 -0.12
C LYS A 270 0.93 -1.34 1.01
N PRO A 271 -0.15 -2.12 0.83
CA PRO A 271 -0.57 -3.16 1.76
C PRO A 271 0.57 -4.09 2.23
N SER A 272 1.46 -4.52 1.33
CA SER A 272 2.65 -5.32 1.67
C SER A 272 3.55 -4.62 2.70
N MET A 273 3.80 -3.32 2.52
CA MET A 273 4.58 -2.51 3.47
C MET A 273 3.83 -2.30 4.80
N ILE A 274 2.52 -2.06 4.77
CA ILE A 274 1.70 -1.94 6.00
C ILE A 274 1.81 -3.23 6.83
N ALA A 275 1.74 -4.40 6.18
CA ALA A 275 1.90 -5.69 6.84
C ALA A 275 3.31 -5.85 7.45
N ALA A 276 4.34 -5.49 6.69
CA ALA A 276 5.73 -5.57 7.15
C ALA A 276 6.00 -4.62 8.34
N VAL A 277 5.54 -3.36 8.28
CA VAL A 277 5.66 -2.41 9.39
C VAL A 277 4.93 -2.91 10.63
N GLY A 278 3.70 -3.40 10.47
CA GLY A 278 2.92 -3.97 11.58
C GLY A 278 3.62 -5.16 12.24
N MET A 279 4.20 -6.06 11.45
CA MET A 279 4.93 -7.22 11.94
C MET A 279 6.23 -6.81 12.63
N TYR A 280 6.98 -5.90 12.03
CA TYR A 280 8.24 -5.38 12.56
C TYR A 280 8.04 -4.71 13.93
N VAL A 281 7.03 -3.85 14.05
CA VAL A 281 6.71 -3.21 15.33
C VAL A 281 6.24 -4.26 16.36
N ALA A 282 5.44 -5.25 15.97
CA ALA A 282 5.03 -6.32 16.87
C ALA A 282 6.24 -7.12 17.40
N ARG A 283 7.16 -7.50 16.51
CA ARG A 283 8.41 -8.20 16.83
C ARG A 283 9.27 -7.42 17.80
N ARG A 284 9.49 -6.13 17.52
CA ARG A 284 10.24 -5.21 18.40
C ARG A 284 9.60 -5.11 19.78
N MET A 285 8.28 -4.98 19.87
CA MET A 285 7.57 -4.91 21.15
C MET A 285 7.67 -6.21 21.96
N LEU A 286 7.79 -7.35 21.29
CA LEU A 286 7.94 -8.68 21.89
C LEU A 286 9.41 -9.11 22.05
N GLY A 287 10.36 -8.21 21.79
CA GLY A 287 11.79 -8.44 22.02
C GLY A 287 12.46 -9.37 21.01
N GLY A 288 11.95 -9.48 19.77
CA GLY A 288 12.71 -10.11 18.70
C GLY A 288 13.13 -9.16 17.60
N ASP A 289 14.02 -9.70 16.77
CA ASP A 289 14.73 -8.97 15.72
C ASP A 289 14.02 -9.10 14.37
N TRP A 290 14.48 -8.30 13.40
CA TRP A 290 14.09 -8.40 12.00
C TRP A 290 15.18 -9.15 11.22
N ASP A 291 15.15 -10.47 11.32
CA ASP A 291 16.19 -11.36 10.77
C ASP A 291 16.06 -11.61 9.25
N ASP A 292 16.98 -12.43 8.72
CA ASP A 292 17.01 -12.81 7.31
C ASP A 292 15.72 -13.52 6.86
N LEU A 293 14.99 -14.25 7.73
CA LEU A 293 13.72 -14.87 7.37
C LEU A 293 12.60 -13.84 7.22
N PHE A 294 12.52 -12.86 8.12
CA PHE A 294 11.56 -11.76 8.00
C PHE A 294 11.82 -10.92 6.75
N MET A 295 13.09 -10.63 6.45
CA MET A 295 13.46 -9.94 5.21
C MET A 295 13.09 -10.75 3.96
N PHE A 296 13.30 -12.07 3.98
CA PHE A 296 12.92 -12.96 2.88
C PHE A 296 11.43 -12.95 2.60
N TYR A 297 10.59 -13.20 3.61
CA TYR A 297 9.14 -13.33 3.41
C TYR A 297 8.41 -11.99 3.23
N SER A 298 8.95 -10.89 3.76
CA SER A 298 8.36 -9.54 3.60
C SER A 298 8.86 -8.81 2.36
N ASN A 299 10.08 -9.12 1.90
CA ASN A 299 10.81 -8.37 0.89
C ASN A 299 11.09 -6.90 1.30
N TYR A 300 11.23 -6.64 2.61
CA TYR A 300 11.56 -5.34 3.18
C TYR A 300 12.66 -5.44 4.23
N THR A 301 13.59 -4.47 4.23
CA THR A 301 14.64 -4.36 5.26
C THR A 301 14.18 -3.51 6.44
N GLU A 302 14.84 -3.65 7.60
CA GLU A 302 14.54 -2.83 8.79
C GLU A 302 14.60 -1.33 8.49
N HIS A 303 15.56 -0.91 7.68
CA HIS A 303 15.75 0.49 7.28
C HIS A 303 14.49 1.09 6.63
N GLN A 304 13.82 0.33 5.75
CA GLN A 304 12.60 0.78 5.07
C GLN A 304 11.40 0.87 6.02
N LEU A 305 11.36 0.03 7.07
CA LEU A 305 10.21 -0.08 7.96
C LEU A 305 10.27 0.90 9.14
N LEU A 306 11.46 1.40 9.46
CA LEU A 306 11.69 2.26 10.61
C LEU A 306 10.87 3.56 10.61
N PRO A 307 10.69 4.30 9.49
CA PRO A 307 9.85 5.51 9.49
C PRO A 307 8.38 5.21 9.84
N GLY A 308 7.78 4.21 9.20
CA GLY A 308 6.42 3.77 9.51
C GLY A 308 6.27 3.27 10.95
N ALA A 309 7.28 2.55 11.46
CA ALA A 309 7.30 2.12 12.85
C ALA A 309 7.22 3.30 13.84
N LYS A 310 7.97 4.38 13.56
CA LYS A 310 7.94 5.60 14.37
C LYS A 310 6.56 6.26 14.36
N PHE A 311 5.90 6.34 13.20
CA PHE A 311 4.55 6.90 13.11
C PHE A 311 3.53 6.11 13.92
N ILE A 312 3.60 4.77 13.90
CA ILE A 312 2.73 3.93 14.75
C ILE A 312 2.95 4.25 16.22
N VAL A 313 4.20 4.30 16.69
CA VAL A 313 4.49 4.54 18.11
C VAL A 313 4.15 5.95 18.55
N GLU A 314 4.37 6.95 17.69
CA GLU A 314 3.87 8.31 17.89
C GLU A 314 2.35 8.29 18.10
N ARG A 315 1.62 7.62 17.21
CA ARG A 315 0.16 7.53 17.28
C ARG A 315 -0.33 6.82 18.54
N LEU A 316 0.30 5.71 18.92
CA LEU A 316 0.00 4.97 20.16
C LEU A 316 0.26 5.80 21.43
N SER A 317 1.22 6.72 21.37
CA SER A 317 1.61 7.58 22.49
C SER A 317 0.70 8.82 22.64
N ALA A 318 -0.09 9.14 21.62
CA ALA A 318 -0.99 10.29 21.64
C ALA A 318 -2.09 10.14 22.71
N ALA A 319 -2.42 11.24 23.38
CA ALA A 319 -3.35 11.23 24.52
C ALA A 319 -4.80 10.92 24.11
N ASP A 320 -5.21 11.39 22.92
CA ASP A 320 -6.54 11.14 22.35
C ASP A 320 -6.70 9.71 21.84
N PHE A 321 -5.61 8.97 21.64
CA PHE A 321 -5.63 7.69 20.94
C PHE A 321 -6.48 6.61 21.64
N GLU A 322 -6.63 6.70 22.96
CA GLU A 322 -7.47 5.78 23.75
C GLU A 322 -8.95 5.84 23.38
N SER A 323 -9.39 6.98 22.85
CA SER A 323 -10.80 7.20 22.52
C SER A 323 -11.26 6.42 21.29
N TYR A 324 -10.35 6.18 20.33
CA TYR A 324 -10.64 5.44 19.10
C TYR A 324 -11.05 4.00 19.37
N TYR A 325 -11.97 3.53 18.55
CA TYR A 325 -12.60 2.23 18.69
C TYR A 325 -11.63 1.07 18.46
N VAL A 326 -10.57 1.25 17.68
CA VAL A 326 -9.52 0.24 17.49
C VAL A 326 -8.89 -0.17 18.82
N CYS A 327 -8.69 0.78 19.74
CA CYS A 327 -8.21 0.49 21.09
C CYS A 327 -9.19 -0.41 21.86
N LYS A 328 -10.49 -0.09 21.78
CA LYS A 328 -11.56 -0.85 22.47
C LYS A 328 -11.69 -2.26 21.91
N LYS A 329 -11.67 -2.42 20.58
CA LYS A 329 -11.71 -3.72 19.88
C LYS A 329 -10.60 -4.64 20.39
N TYR A 330 -9.36 -4.15 20.38
CA TYR A 330 -8.17 -4.94 20.72
C TYR A 330 -7.83 -4.98 22.22
N ALA A 331 -8.62 -4.32 23.09
CA ALA A 331 -8.45 -4.41 24.55
C ALA A 331 -9.05 -5.68 25.15
N THR A 332 -9.83 -6.43 24.37
CA THR A 332 -10.53 -7.63 24.83
C THR A 332 -9.58 -8.83 24.93
N LYS A 333 -9.96 -9.83 25.76
CA LYS A 333 -9.19 -11.08 25.90
C LYS A 333 -9.06 -11.85 24.58
N ARG A 334 -10.05 -11.71 23.68
CA ARG A 334 -10.03 -12.31 22.33
C ARG A 334 -8.79 -11.89 21.53
N PHE A 335 -8.32 -10.66 21.74
CA PHE A 335 -7.15 -10.10 21.08
C PHE A 335 -5.96 -9.97 22.02
N LEU A 336 -5.88 -10.81 23.05
CA LEU A 336 -4.76 -10.83 24.01
C LEU A 336 -4.49 -9.48 24.71
N LYS A 337 -5.49 -8.59 24.74
CA LYS A 337 -5.34 -7.20 25.17
C LYS A 337 -4.23 -6.44 24.44
N ALA A 338 -4.01 -6.74 23.16
CA ALA A 338 -2.93 -6.19 22.35
C ALA A 338 -2.87 -4.65 22.38
N SER A 339 -4.01 -3.95 22.37
CA SER A 339 -4.01 -2.48 22.42
C SER A 339 -3.51 -1.93 23.76
N VAL A 340 -3.80 -2.61 24.88
CA VAL A 340 -3.33 -2.21 26.21
C VAL A 340 -1.82 -2.39 26.27
N PHE A 341 -1.34 -3.57 25.88
CA PHE A 341 0.08 -3.89 25.83
C PHE A 341 0.87 -2.91 24.95
N ALA A 342 0.44 -2.70 23.70
CA ALA A 342 1.14 -1.85 22.75
C ALA A 342 1.24 -0.39 23.21
N ARG A 343 0.18 0.14 23.84
CA ARG A 343 0.17 1.50 24.38
C ARG A 343 1.05 1.65 25.60
N ASP A 344 1.02 0.69 26.52
CA ASP A 344 1.91 0.69 27.69
C ASP A 344 3.37 0.59 27.25
N TRP A 345 3.67 -0.25 26.26
CA TRP A 345 4.99 -0.34 25.65
C TRP A 345 5.41 0.98 25.00
N ALA A 346 4.53 1.61 24.19
CA ALA A 346 4.83 2.87 23.50
C ALA A 346 5.11 4.03 24.48
N LYS A 347 4.35 4.11 25.58
CA LYS A 347 4.58 5.12 26.63
C LYS A 347 5.93 4.95 27.34
N LYS A 348 6.37 3.70 27.53
CA LYS A 348 7.67 3.39 28.16
C LYS A 348 8.85 3.61 27.22
N HIS A 349 8.74 3.14 25.97
CA HIS A 349 9.87 2.99 25.04
C HIS A 349 9.81 3.92 23.83
N GLY A 350 8.83 4.83 23.73
CA GLY A 350 8.60 5.65 22.54
C GLY A 350 9.77 6.56 22.14
N LYS A 351 10.65 6.90 23.08
CA LYS A 351 11.88 7.68 22.81
C LYS A 351 13.09 6.81 22.44
N GLU A 352 13.00 5.50 22.60
CA GLU A 352 14.11 4.56 22.38
C GLU A 352 14.11 3.95 20.98
N MET A 353 13.06 4.18 20.17
CA MET A 353 12.99 3.62 18.83
C MET A 353 14.06 4.16 17.87
N ASP A 354 14.74 5.25 18.24
CA ASP A 354 15.91 5.78 17.52
C ASP A 354 17.21 4.99 17.77
N ARG A 355 17.21 4.01 18.69
CA ARG A 355 18.39 3.17 18.96
C ARG A 355 18.29 1.83 18.20
N PRO A 356 19.38 1.39 17.54
CA PRO A 356 19.44 0.03 16.99
C PRO A 356 19.30 -0.99 18.12
N VAL A 357 18.63 -2.12 17.83
CA VAL A 357 18.40 -3.18 18.81
C VAL A 357 19.76 -3.75 19.23
N GLY A 358 20.15 -3.49 20.47
CA GLY A 358 21.29 -4.15 21.09
C GLY A 358 20.84 -5.50 21.64
N ASN A 359 21.53 -6.59 21.26
CA ASN A 359 21.35 -7.95 21.77
C ASN A 359 21.16 -7.98 23.29
N ASN A 360 19.91 -7.96 23.74
CA ASN A 360 19.52 -8.33 25.09
C ASN A 360 18.19 -9.08 24.97
N ALA A 361 18.30 -10.36 24.65
CA ALA A 361 17.20 -11.30 24.73
C ALA A 361 16.66 -11.32 26.16
N LEU A 362 15.40 -10.92 26.34
CA LEU A 362 14.65 -11.11 27.57
C LEU A 362 13.71 -12.31 27.38
N ALA A 363 13.91 -13.33 28.21
CA ALA A 363 13.12 -14.56 28.20
C ALA A 363 11.67 -14.31 28.63
N LEU A 364 10.74 -14.96 27.92
CA LEU A 364 9.31 -14.98 28.24
C LEU A 364 9.06 -15.83 29.51
N ASP A 365 8.32 -15.26 30.47
CA ASP A 365 7.85 -15.99 31.64
C ASP A 365 6.69 -16.92 31.24
N SER A 366 6.83 -18.18 31.66
CA SER A 366 5.97 -19.30 31.29
C SER A 366 4.73 -19.36 32.18
N GLU A 367 3.91 -18.31 32.23
CA GLU A 367 2.58 -18.40 32.86
C GLU A 367 1.50 -17.59 32.10
N GLY A 368 0.76 -18.30 31.25
CA GLY A 368 -0.70 -18.12 31.08
C GLY A 368 -1.23 -16.75 30.62
N GLY A 369 -1.14 -16.47 29.32
CA GLY A 369 -2.21 -15.77 28.58
C GLY A 369 -2.31 -14.24 28.70
N LYS A 370 -1.25 -13.55 29.12
CA LYS A 370 -1.16 -12.08 29.06
C LYS A 370 0.11 -11.64 28.35
N LEU A 371 -0.03 -10.71 27.41
CA LEU A 371 1.08 -9.88 26.95
C LEU A 371 1.44 -8.93 28.09
N VAL A 372 2.60 -9.11 28.72
CA VAL A 372 3.09 -8.23 29.79
C VAL A 372 4.26 -7.44 29.23
N ALA A 373 4.16 -6.11 29.25
CA ALA A 373 5.29 -5.24 28.99
C ALA A 373 6.15 -5.23 30.25
N VAL A 374 7.29 -5.93 30.21
CA VAL A 374 8.33 -5.81 31.25
C VAL A 374 8.73 -4.34 31.37
#